data_AF-A0A9D2L5H2-F1
#
_entry.id   AF-A0A9D2L5H2-F1
#
_cell.length_a   1.000
_cell.length_b   1.000
_cell.length_c   1.000
_cell.angle_alpha   90.00
_cell.angle_beta   90.00
_cell.angle_gamma   90.00
#
_symmetry.space_group_name_H-M   'P 1'
#
loop_
_entity.id
_entity.type
_entity.pdbx_description
1 polymer ?
#
loop_
_entity_poly.entity_id
_entity_poly.type
_entity_poly.pdbx_seq_one_letter_code
_entity_poly.pdbx_strand_id
1 'polypeptide(L)'
;MRERINRLARGIIDSEAPQVVITPERVEEQVPASARTRGELMVASSNNLYIKGLVYSSNPRVTISNNAFGGLRNRIVFEINSQYLKHGETIKGSFYLVTNGGEKEIP
;
A
#
# COMPACT_ATOMS: atom_id res chain seq x y z
N MET A 1 -10.39 20.58 -32.93
CA MET A 1 -11.24 20.62 -31.70
C MET A 1 -12.61 19.96 -31.94
N ARG A 2 -12.66 18.77 -32.57
CA ARG A 2 -13.90 18.00 -32.81
C ARG A 2 -13.78 16.50 -32.51
N GLU A 3 -12.59 16.02 -32.15
CA GLU A 3 -12.36 14.59 -31.84
C GLU A 3 -12.53 14.24 -30.35
N ARG A 4 -12.40 15.22 -29.46
CA ARG A 4 -12.54 15.01 -28.00
C ARG A 4 -13.94 14.57 -27.57
N ILE A 5 -14.97 14.99 -28.31
CA ILE A 5 -16.37 14.70 -27.98
C ILE A 5 -16.74 13.26 -28.39
N ASN A 6 -16.21 12.78 -29.52
CA ASN A 6 -16.53 11.43 -30.03
C ASN A 6 -15.88 10.28 -29.23
N ARG A 7 -14.81 10.55 -28.47
CA ARG A 7 -14.20 9.54 -27.59
C ARG A 7 -15.01 9.27 -26.32
N LEU A 8 -15.62 10.32 -25.73
CA LEU A 8 -16.50 10.17 -24.57
C LEU A 8 -17.78 9.38 -24.90
N ALA A 9 -18.29 9.52 -26.12
CA ALA A 9 -19.49 8.81 -26.60
C ALA A 9 -19.29 7.29 -26.77
N ARG A 10 -18.05 6.77 -26.72
CA ARG A 10 -17.74 5.34 -26.87
C ARG A 10 -17.44 4.62 -25.54
N GLY A 11 -17.50 5.30 -24.40
CA GLY A 11 -17.25 4.69 -23.10
C GLY A 11 -15.81 4.24 -22.85
N ILE A 12 -14.87 4.57 -23.73
CA ILE A 12 -13.45 4.24 -23.57
C ILE A 12 -12.79 5.40 -22.82
N ILE A 13 -12.81 5.31 -21.49
CA ILE A 13 -11.92 6.08 -20.63
C ILE A 13 -10.56 5.38 -20.69
N ASP A 14 -9.78 5.63 -21.75
CA ASP A 14 -8.33 5.40 -21.69
C ASP A 14 -7.72 6.47 -20.77
N SER A 15 -7.98 6.33 -19.48
CA SER A 15 -7.11 6.85 -18.45
C SER A 15 -6.24 5.67 -18.07
N GLU A 16 -5.04 5.59 -18.65
CA GLU A 16 -4.02 4.66 -18.18
C GLU A 16 -3.86 4.86 -16.67
N ALA A 17 -4.32 3.89 -15.90
CA ALA A 17 -4.17 3.90 -14.46
C ALA A 17 -2.71 3.53 -14.13
N PRO A 18 -2.08 4.14 -13.12
CA PRO A 18 -0.74 3.73 -12.74
C PRO A 18 -0.75 2.26 -12.32
N GLN A 19 0.13 1.47 -12.92
CA GLN A 19 0.32 0.07 -12.53
C GLN A 19 1.16 0.03 -11.26
N VAL A 20 0.51 -0.30 -10.15
CA VAL A 20 1.13 -0.31 -8.82
C VAL A 20 1.75 -1.68 -8.55
N VAL A 21 3.06 -1.70 -8.38
CA VAL A 21 3.82 -2.86 -7.93
C VAL A 21 4.21 -2.64 -6.47
N ILE A 22 3.93 -3.62 -5.62
CA ILE A 22 4.25 -3.56 -4.20
C ILE A 22 5.18 -4.71 -3.83
N THR A 23 6.16 -4.43 -2.98
CA THR A 23 7.13 -5.42 -2.53
C THR A 23 7.38 -5.25 -1.03
N PRO A 24 7.27 -6.31 -0.22
CA PRO A 24 6.79 -7.66 -0.57
C PRO A 24 5.26 -7.72 -0.80
N GLU A 25 4.77 -8.77 -1.49
CA GLU A 25 3.33 -9.01 -1.69
C GLU A 25 2.62 -9.62 -0.46
N ARG A 26 3.39 -10.07 0.53
CA ARG A 26 2.93 -10.56 1.83
C ARG A 26 3.97 -10.25 2.89
N VAL A 27 3.54 -9.88 4.10
CA VAL A 27 4.44 -9.57 5.21
C VAL A 27 4.36 -10.69 6.25
N GLU A 28 5.32 -11.61 6.21
CA GLU A 28 5.53 -12.58 7.29
C GLU A 28 6.86 -12.29 7.98
N GLU A 29 6.78 -11.67 9.16
CA GLU A 29 7.97 -11.28 9.92
C GLU A 29 7.88 -11.80 11.36
N GLN A 30 9.00 -12.31 11.88
CA GLN A 30 9.09 -12.72 13.27
C GLN A 30 9.42 -11.51 14.14
N VAL A 31 8.43 -11.05 14.90
CA VAL A 31 8.62 -9.91 15.80
C VAL A 31 9.04 -10.39 17.20
N PRO A 32 10.14 -9.86 17.77
CA PRO A 32 10.49 -10.13 19.16
C PRO A 32 9.36 -9.71 20.09
N ALA A 33 9.12 -10.51 21.14
CA ALA A 33 8.09 -10.20 22.14
C ALA A 33 8.47 -8.94 22.92
N SER A 34 7.48 -8.11 23.26
CA SER A 34 7.67 -6.87 24.04
C SER A 34 8.58 -5.82 23.37
N ALA A 35 8.66 -5.83 22.05
CA ALA A 35 9.47 -4.91 21.27
C ALA A 35 8.62 -4.10 20.28
N ARG A 36 9.26 -3.16 19.59
CA ARG A 36 8.70 -2.48 18.43
C ARG A 36 9.55 -2.87 17.24
N THR A 37 8.93 -3.49 16.26
CA THR A 37 9.62 -3.92 15.03
C THR A 37 9.22 -2.98 13.92
N ARG A 38 10.20 -2.47 13.19
CA ARG A 38 9.96 -1.56 12.07
C ARG A 38 10.14 -2.31 10.77
N GLY A 39 9.13 -2.29 9.92
CA GLY A 39 9.18 -2.83 8.57
C GLY A 39 8.97 -1.75 7.52
N GLU A 40 9.13 -2.15 6.26
CA GLU A 40 8.95 -1.27 5.11
C GLU A 40 8.24 -1.98 3.96
N LEU A 41 7.41 -1.22 3.24
CA LEU A 41 6.79 -1.62 1.98
C LEU A 41 7.29 -0.67 0.88
N MET A 42 7.76 -1.24 -0.22
CA MET A 42 8.08 -0.48 -1.42
C MET A 42 6.88 -0.48 -2.37
N VAL A 43 6.46 0.70 -2.79
CA VAL A 43 5.40 0.90 -3.78
C VAL A 43 6.00 1.63 -4.98
N ALA A 44 6.00 0.98 -6.14
CA ALA A 44 6.58 1.52 -7.37
C ALA A 44 5.58 1.45 -8.54
N SER A 45 5.71 2.40 -9.47
CA SER A 45 4.97 2.36 -10.74
C SER A 45 5.76 1.61 -11.80
N SER A 46 5.15 0.61 -12.43
CA SER A 46 5.76 -0.10 -13.58
C SER A 46 5.54 0.62 -14.91
N ASN A 47 4.49 1.44 -15.04
CA ASN A 47 4.19 2.21 -16.25
C ASN A 47 4.62 3.69 -16.16
N ASN A 48 5.51 4.01 -15.20
CA ASN A 48 6.12 5.33 -15.04
C ASN A 48 5.11 6.48 -14.85
N LEU A 49 3.93 6.16 -14.30
CA LEU A 49 2.88 7.10 -13.93
C LEU A 49 2.96 7.42 -12.43
N TYR A 50 2.62 8.66 -12.07
CA TYR A 50 2.61 9.08 -10.67
C TYR A 50 1.51 8.35 -9.90
N ILE A 51 1.92 7.57 -8.90
CA ILE A 51 1.01 6.95 -7.95
C ILE A 51 0.76 7.94 -6.83
N LYS A 52 -0.51 8.11 -6.47
CA LYS A 52 -0.92 8.80 -5.25
C LYS A 52 -1.87 7.88 -4.51
N GLY A 53 -1.63 7.72 -3.22
CA GLY A 53 -2.43 6.80 -2.43
C GLY A 53 -2.26 6.95 -0.94
N LEU A 54 -3.10 6.19 -0.25
CA LEU A 54 -3.17 6.08 1.19
C LEU A 54 -2.99 4.61 1.56
N VAL A 55 -2.29 4.36 2.66
CA VAL A 55 -2.13 3.02 3.23
C VAL A 55 -2.73 2.97 4.63
N TYR A 56 -3.41 1.88 4.91
CA TYR A 56 -4.05 1.59 6.19
C TYR A 56 -3.67 0.18 6.63
N SER A 57 -3.69 -0.07 7.94
CA SER A 57 -3.59 -1.42 8.48
C SER A 57 -4.91 -1.80 9.13
N SER A 58 -5.31 -3.06 8.99
CA SER A 58 -6.47 -3.62 9.68
C SER A 58 -6.18 -3.92 11.15
N ASN A 59 -4.91 -3.98 11.55
CA ASN A 59 -4.50 -4.36 12.90
C ASN A 59 -4.09 -3.12 13.72
N PRO A 60 -4.71 -2.89 14.90
CA PRO A 60 -4.43 -1.72 15.73
C PRO A 60 -3.01 -1.72 16.33
N ARG A 61 -2.30 -2.86 16.33
CA ARG A 61 -0.90 -2.94 16.78
C ARG A 61 0.09 -2.46 15.71
N VAL A 62 -0.36 -2.23 14.49
CA VAL A 62 0.48 -1.78 13.38
C VAL A 62 0.23 -0.30 13.14
N THR A 63 1.25 0.51 13.36
CA THR A 63 1.22 1.96 13.14
C THR A 63 1.99 2.30 11.87
N ILE A 64 1.40 3.06 10.98
CA ILE A 64 2.07 3.51 9.75
C ILE A 64 2.60 4.93 9.97
N SER A 65 3.91 5.14 9.77
CA SER A 65 4.53 6.46 10.02
C SER A 65 4.13 7.51 9.00
N ASN A 66 4.00 7.13 7.73
CA ASN A 66 3.54 8.03 6.67
C ASN A 66 2.50 7.29 5.82
N ASN A 67 1.23 7.58 6.09
CA ASN A 67 0.11 6.89 5.44
C ASN A 67 -0.19 7.43 4.03
N ALA A 68 0.17 8.68 3.75
CA ALA A 68 -0.01 9.31 2.44
C ALA A 68 1.30 9.27 1.65
N PHE A 69 1.23 8.79 0.41
CA PHE A 69 2.38 8.71 -0.48
C PHE A 69 2.03 9.17 -1.89
N GLY A 70 3.04 9.67 -2.60
CA GLY A 70 2.89 10.34 -3.89
C GLY A 70 4.20 10.37 -4.65
N GLY A 71 4.27 9.68 -5.79
CA GLY A 71 5.50 9.58 -6.57
C GLY A 71 5.55 8.36 -7.46
N LEU A 72 6.67 8.19 -8.16
CA LEU A 72 6.97 6.99 -8.98
C LEU A 72 7.44 5.82 -8.12
N ARG A 73 8.15 6.11 -7.02
CA ARG A 73 8.64 5.14 -6.04
C ARG A 73 8.43 5.72 -4.66
N ASN A 74 7.73 4.98 -3.82
CA ASN A 74 7.35 5.38 -2.49
C ASN A 74 7.80 4.29 -1.52
N ARG A 75 8.40 4.71 -0.40
CA ARG A 75 8.78 3.82 0.70
C ARG A 75 7.83 4.11 1.85
N ILE A 76 7.01 3.13 2.18
CA ILE A 76 6.08 3.18 3.30
C ILE A 76 6.76 2.50 4.47
N VAL A 77 6.76 3.17 5.61
CA VAL A 77 7.33 2.64 6.85
C VAL A 77 6.20 2.34 7.81
N PHE A 78 6.23 1.13 8.39
CA PHE A 78 5.30 0.73 9.44
C PHE A 78 6.05 0.20 10.67
N GLU A 79 5.41 0.31 11.82
CA GLU A 79 5.90 -0.17 13.10
C GLU A 79 4.87 -1.13 13.69
N ILE A 80 5.31 -2.33 14.03
CA ILE A 80 4.53 -3.36 14.71
C ILE A 80 4.84 -3.28 16.20
N ASN A 81 3.81 -2.98 17.00
CA ASN A 81 3.91 -2.95 18.44
C ASN A 81 3.53 -4.32 19.04
N SER A 82 4.55 -5.10 19.42
CA SER A 82 4.39 -6.38 20.11
C SER A 82 4.44 -6.24 21.64
N GLN A 83 4.34 -5.02 22.19
CA GLN A 83 4.20 -4.82 23.64
C GLN A 83 2.99 -5.61 24.16
N TYR A 84 3.22 -6.42 25.19
CA TYR A 84 2.22 -7.27 25.82
C TYR A 84 1.74 -8.49 25.00
N LEU A 85 2.42 -8.84 23.89
CA LEU A 85 2.18 -10.14 23.25
C LEU A 85 2.92 -11.24 24.00
N LYS A 86 2.23 -12.37 24.20
CA LYS A 86 2.88 -13.56 24.77
C LYS A 86 3.71 -14.26 23.70
N HIS A 87 4.74 -14.98 24.14
CA HIS A 87 5.53 -15.83 23.24
C HIS A 87 4.60 -16.88 22.60
N GLY A 88 4.58 -16.94 21.27
CA GLY A 88 3.68 -17.82 20.50
C GLY A 88 2.38 -17.16 20.01
N GLU A 89 2.13 -15.90 20.35
CA GLU A 89 0.96 -15.15 19.84
C GLU A 89 1.23 -14.61 18.44
N THR A 90 0.29 -14.81 17.51
CA THR A 90 0.42 -14.37 16.12
C THR A 90 -0.34 -13.08 15.90
N ILE A 91 0.34 -12.05 15.39
CA ILE A 91 -0.32 -10.84 14.89
C ILE A 91 -0.83 -11.14 13.49
N LYS A 92 -2.14 -11.11 13.29
CA LYS A 92 -2.77 -11.22 11.97
C LYS A 92 -3.36 -9.87 11.59
N GLY A 93 -3.08 -9.41 10.40
CA GLY A 93 -3.59 -8.16 9.86
C GLY A 93 -3.35 -8.12 8.37
N SER A 94 -3.93 -7.11 7.72
CA SER A 94 -3.69 -6.82 6.32
C SER A 94 -3.37 -5.34 6.20
N PHE A 95 -2.49 -5.00 5.27
CA PHE A 95 -2.31 -3.63 4.80
C PHE A 95 -3.22 -3.40 3.61
N TYR A 96 -4.02 -2.33 3.66
CA TYR A 96 -4.86 -1.88 2.56
C TYR A 96 -4.24 -0.63 1.95
N LEU A 97 -3.92 -0.70 0.66
CA LEU A 97 -3.41 0.43 -0.12
C LEU A 97 -4.49 0.88 -1.09
N VAL A 98 -4.94 2.12 -0.92
CA VAL A 98 -5.91 2.78 -1.81
C VAL A 98 -5.16 3.78 -2.66
N THR A 99 -5.04 3.51 -3.96
CA THR A 99 -4.31 4.36 -4.89
C THR A 99 -5.15 4.78 -6.08
N ASN A 100 -4.72 5.82 -6.80
CA ASN A 100 -5.31 6.19 -8.09
C ASN A 100 -5.16 5.11 -9.19
N GLY A 101 -4.31 4.10 -8.96
CA GLY A 101 -4.10 2.95 -9.84
C GLY A 101 -4.96 1.73 -9.50
N GLY A 102 -5.73 1.81 -8.41
CA GLY A 102 -6.49 0.69 -7.86
C GLY A 102 -6.20 0.46 -6.37
N GLU A 103 -6.88 -0.53 -5.83
CA GLU A 103 -6.74 -0.96 -4.44
C GLU A 103 -5.93 -2.25 -4.38
N LYS A 104 -5.08 -2.39 -3.37
CA LYS A 104 -4.32 -3.61 -3.14
C LYS A 104 -4.28 -3.96 -1.66
N GLU A 105 -4.44 -5.25 -1.37
CA GLU A 105 -4.35 -5.80 -0.03
C GLU A 105 -3.08 -6.64 0.09
N ILE A 106 -2.38 -6.49 1.22
CA ILE A 106 -1.18 -7.26 1.55
C ILE A 106 -1.44 -7.93 2.90
N PRO A 107 -1.54 -9.27 2.95
CA PRO A 107 -1.69 -10.01 4.20
C PRO A 107 -0.37 -10.14 4.97
#